data_AF-A0A0G3H713-F1
#
_entry.id   AF-A0A0G3H713-F1
#
_cell.length_a   1.000
_cell.length_b   1.000
_cell.length_c   1.000
_cell.angle_alpha   90.00
_cell.angle_beta   90.00
_cell.angle_gamma   90.00
#
_symmetry.space_group_name_H-M   'P 1'
#
loop_
_entity.id
_entity.type
_entity.pdbx_description
1 polymer ?
#
loop_
_entity_poly.entity_id
_entity_poly.type
_entity_poly.pdbx_seq_one_letter_code
_entity_poly.pdbx_strand_id
1 'polypeptide(L)'
;MGIGLLFLSGLVLGYLLRYSLLPIEAVLEREMRWILGFFISQIILFGIIVATGAILYRYRRGQYLILALGWGMWSGFLVGYLFIFTFMLAVSIYGISP
;
A
#
# COMPACT_ATOMS: atom_id res chain seq x y z
N MET A 1 13.15 9.23 19.24
CA MET A 1 13.33 7.82 18.81
C MET A 1 12.02 7.08 18.47
N GLY A 2 10.88 7.33 19.13
CA GLY A 2 9.64 6.56 18.87
C GLY A 2 8.95 6.77 17.51
N ILE A 3 9.02 7.97 16.91
CA ILE A 3 8.28 8.31 15.67
C ILE A 3 8.85 7.57 14.44
N GLY A 4 10.18 7.51 14.30
CA GLY A 4 10.82 6.81 13.19
C GLY A 4 10.57 5.30 13.22
N LEU A 5 10.55 4.69 14.41
CA LEU A 5 10.20 3.28 14.58
C LEU A 5 8.75 3.00 14.18
N LEU A 6 7.81 3.88 14.53
CA LEU A 6 6.41 3.72 14.14
C LEU A 6 6.19 3.91 12.64
N PHE A 7 6.94 4.83 12.02
CA PHE A 7 6.96 4.96 10.58
C PHE A 7 7.47 3.67 9.90
N LEU A 8 8.58 3.11 10.38
CA LEU A 8 9.12 1.85 9.87
C LEU A 8 8.16 0.68 10.08
N SER A 9 7.51 0.57 11.25
CA SER A 9 6.50 -0.48 11.49
C SER A 9 5.30 -0.30 10.57
N GLY A 10 4.87 0.95 10.36
CA GLY A 10 3.84 1.27 9.37
C GLY A 10 4.27 0.82 7.98
N LEU A 11 5.49 1.11 7.57
CA LEU A 11 6.04 0.75 6.27
C LEU A 11 6.01 -0.77 6.04
N VAL A 12 6.45 -1.56 7.01
CA VAL A 12 6.37 -3.03 6.96
C VAL A 12 4.93 -3.50 6.87
N LEU A 13 4.03 -2.95 7.69
CA LEU A 13 2.60 -3.30 7.67
C LEU A 13 1.94 -2.97 6.32
N GLY A 14 2.26 -1.81 5.75
CA GLY A 14 1.78 -1.38 4.43
C GLY A 14 2.24 -2.30 3.32
N TYR A 15 3.52 -2.72 3.35
CA TYR A 15 4.08 -3.67 2.40
C TYR A 15 3.43 -5.05 2.52
N LEU A 16 3.20 -5.56 3.74
CA LEU A 16 2.51 -6.83 3.97
C LEU A 16 1.05 -6.78 3.51
N LEU A 17 0.36 -5.65 3.76
CA LEU A 17 -0.99 -5.40 3.25
C LEU A 17 -1.01 -5.50 1.73
N ARG A 18 -0.05 -4.89 1.04
CA ARG A 18 0.08 -5.00 -0.42
C ARG A 18 0.29 -6.45 -0.87
N TYR A 19 1.17 -7.17 -0.18
CA TYR A 19 1.46 -8.57 -0.48
C TYR A 19 0.21 -9.45 -0.32
N SER A 20 -0.62 -9.18 0.69
CA SER A 20 -1.88 -9.89 0.91
C SER A 20 -2.93 -9.69 -0.19
N LEU A 21 -2.80 -8.62 -0.99
CA LEU A 21 -3.69 -8.31 -2.11
C LEU A 21 -3.23 -8.93 -3.45
N LEU A 22 -1.98 -9.40 -3.54
CA LEU A 22 -1.46 -10.09 -4.73
C LEU A 22 -2.32 -11.27 -5.20
N PRO A 23 -2.87 -12.15 -4.32
CA PRO A 23 -3.71 -13.26 -4.77
C PRO A 23 -5.01 -12.77 -5.40
N ILE A 24 -5.58 -11.68 -4.89
CA ILE A 24 -6.82 -11.07 -5.41
C ILE A 24 -6.55 -10.43 -6.78
N GLU A 25 -5.42 -9.76 -6.93
CA GLU A 25 -5.00 -9.18 -8.21
C GLU A 25 -4.67 -10.25 -9.26
N ALA A 26 -4.04 -11.37 -8.88
CA ALA A 26 -3.76 -12.48 -9.81
C ALA A 26 -5.06 -13.12 -10.36
N VAL A 27 -6.13 -13.16 -9.55
CA VAL A 27 -7.47 -13.57 -10.01
C VAL A 27 -8.05 -12.53 -10.97
N LEU A 28 -7.86 -11.23 -10.70
CA LEU A 28 -8.33 -10.16 -11.59
C LEU A 28 -7.50 -10.03 -12.89
N GLU A 29 -6.21 -10.34 -12.86
CA GLU A 29 -5.31 -10.36 -14.01
C GLU A 29 -5.72 -11.42 -15.02
N ARG A 30 -6.16 -12.60 -14.54
CA ARG A 30 -6.74 -13.64 -15.39
C ARG A 30 -7.94 -13.17 -16.19
N GLU A 31 -8.68 -12.16 -15.72
CA GLU A 31 -9.82 -11.58 -16.43
C GLU A 31 -9.47 -10.28 -17.20
N MET A 32 -8.19 -9.95 -17.40
CA MET A 32 -7.75 -8.68 -18.01
C MET A 32 -8.26 -7.42 -17.27
N ARG A 33 -8.69 -7.53 -16.01
CA ARG A 33 -9.18 -6.40 -15.18
C ARG A 33 -8.13 -5.87 -14.22
N TRP A 34 -6.85 -6.05 -14.53
CA TRP A 34 -5.74 -5.64 -13.67
C TRP A 34 -5.75 -4.14 -13.34
N ILE A 35 -6.08 -3.29 -14.31
CA ILE A 35 -6.28 -1.84 -14.11
C ILE A 35 -7.40 -1.58 -13.10
N LEU A 36 -8.51 -2.33 -13.19
CA LEU A 36 -9.64 -2.17 -12.28
C LEU A 36 -9.25 -2.58 -10.85
N GLY A 37 -8.51 -3.69 -10.70
CA GLY A 37 -7.96 -4.16 -9.42
C GLY A 37 -7.01 -3.15 -8.80
N PHE A 38 -6.21 -2.48 -9.62
CA PHE A 38 -5.37 -1.37 -9.19
C PHE A 38 -6.20 -0.19 -8.65
N PHE A 39 -7.20 0.29 -9.37
CA PHE A 39 -8.01 1.41 -8.90
C PHE A 39 -8.80 1.05 -7.62
N ILE A 40 -9.33 -0.17 -7.53
CA ILE A 40 -10.05 -0.64 -6.34
C ILE A 40 -9.10 -0.69 -5.12
N SER A 41 -7.91 -1.25 -5.28
CA SER A 41 -6.94 -1.31 -4.18
C SER A 41 -6.48 0.08 -3.73
N GLN A 42 -6.27 1.02 -4.66
CA GLN A 42 -5.96 2.41 -4.33
C GLN A 42 -7.11 3.12 -3.60
N ILE A 43 -8.36 2.92 -4.03
CA ILE A 43 -9.55 3.52 -3.39
C ILE A 43 -9.72 2.99 -1.96
N ILE A 44 -9.60 1.68 -1.76
CA ILE A 44 -9.70 1.05 -0.44
C ILE A 44 -8.60 1.60 0.48
N LEU A 45 -7.36 1.67 -0.01
CA LEU A 45 -6.23 2.15 0.77
C LEU A 45 -6.37 3.64 1.13
N PHE A 46 -6.79 4.45 0.17
CA PHE A 46 -7.05 5.87 0.38
C PHE A 46 -8.18 6.06 1.40
N GLY A 47 -9.25 5.26 1.32
CA GLY A 47 -10.33 5.23 2.29
C GLY A 47 -9.86 4.90 3.69
N ILE A 48 -9.00 3.90 3.85
CA ILE A 48 -8.41 3.53 5.15
C ILE A 48 -7.58 4.68 5.73
N ILE A 49 -6.79 5.35 4.91
CA ILE A 49 -5.93 6.47 5.35
C ILE A 49 -6.75 7.69 5.74
N VAL A 50 -7.75 8.05 4.94
CA VAL A 50 -8.65 9.18 5.23
C VAL A 50 -9.47 8.89 6.48
N ALA A 51 -10.03 7.69 6.62
CA ALA A 51 -10.77 7.28 7.82
C ALA A 51 -9.87 7.31 9.07
N THR A 52 -8.64 6.79 8.94
CA THR A 52 -7.64 6.82 10.01
C THR A 52 -7.28 8.27 10.37
N GLY A 53 -7.00 9.13 9.38
CA GLY A 53 -6.73 10.55 9.59
C GLY A 53 -7.89 11.31 10.24
N ALA A 54 -9.13 11.03 9.84
CA ALA A 54 -10.33 11.65 10.40
C ALA A 54 -10.59 11.22 11.85
N ILE A 55 -10.43 9.94 12.16
CA ILE A 55 -10.52 9.41 13.53
C ILE A 55 -9.43 10.05 14.40
N LEU A 56 -8.23 10.25 13.87
CA LEU A 56 -7.10 10.85 14.59
C LEU A 56 -7.20 12.35 14.79
N TYR A 57 -7.83 13.06 13.85
CA TYR A 57 -8.13 14.48 14.01
C TYR A 57 -9.05 14.73 15.22
N ARG A 58 -9.92 13.77 15.55
CA ARG A 58 -10.81 13.81 16.71
C ARG A 58 -10.07 13.66 18.05
N TYR A 59 -8.91 13.00 18.09
CA TYR A 59 -8.12 12.74 19.31
C TYR A 59 -6.82 13.58 19.32
N ARG A 60 -6.94 14.86 19.70
CA ARG A 60 -5.92 15.93 19.54
C ARG A 60 -4.60 15.81 20.33
N ARG A 61 -4.41 14.82 21.21
CA ARG A 61 -3.17 14.69 22.03
C ARG A 61 -2.45 13.37 21.72
N GLY A 62 -1.44 13.40 20.84
CA GLY A 62 -0.66 12.22 20.42
C GLY A 62 -0.47 12.03 18.91
N GLN A 63 -0.84 13.04 18.10
CA GLN A 63 -1.06 12.94 16.65
C GLN A 63 0.15 12.51 15.82
N TYR A 64 1.38 12.87 16.21
CA TYR A 64 2.57 12.61 15.40
C TYR A 64 2.94 11.12 15.31
N LEU A 65 2.64 10.33 16.35
CA LEU A 65 2.97 8.90 16.39
C LEU A 65 2.08 8.10 15.43
N ILE A 66 0.80 8.43 15.37
CA ILE A 66 -0.16 7.70 14.55
C ILE A 66 -0.14 8.21 13.11
N LEU A 67 0.08 9.51 12.90
CA LEU A 67 0.38 10.03 11.56
C LEU A 67 1.63 9.35 10.97
N ALA A 68 2.70 9.21 11.75
CA ALA A 68 3.90 8.50 11.29
C ALA A 68 3.59 7.05 10.91
N LEU A 69 2.75 6.37 11.68
CA LEU A 69 2.31 5.00 11.38
C LEU A 69 1.48 4.92 10.10
N GLY A 70 0.52 5.84 9.91
CA GLY A 70 -0.32 5.93 8.71
C GLY A 70 0.47 6.31 7.46
N TRP A 71 1.37 7.29 7.56
CA TRP A 71 2.31 7.65 6.48
C TRP A 71 3.27 6.50 6.16
N GLY A 72 3.74 5.78 7.19
CA GLY A 72 4.52 4.56 7.05
C GLY A 72 3.76 3.53 6.21
N MET A 73 2.54 3.17 6.62
CA MET A 73 1.69 2.21 5.90
C MET A 73 1.44 2.62 4.45
N TRP A 74 1.15 3.90 4.20
CA TRP A 74 0.96 4.38 2.83
C TRP A 74 2.22 4.23 1.99
N SER A 75 3.37 4.67 2.53
CA SER A 75 4.66 4.58 1.83
C SER A 75 5.06 3.14 1.53
N GLY A 76 4.88 2.21 2.49
CA GLY A 76 5.20 0.80 2.30
C GLY A 76 4.32 0.12 1.26
N PHE A 77 3.03 0.48 1.24
CA PHE A 77 2.10 0.01 0.21
C PHE A 77 2.48 0.53 -1.17
N LEU A 78 2.80 1.83 -1.29
CA LEU A 78 3.21 2.47 -2.54
C LEU A 78 4.51 1.88 -3.09
N VAL A 79 5.51 1.65 -2.22
CA VAL A 79 6.77 1.02 -2.58
C VAL A 79 6.55 -0.41 -3.06
N GLY A 80 5.73 -1.19 -2.36
CA GLY A 80 5.37 -2.54 -2.80
C GLY A 80 4.67 -2.53 -4.16
N TYR A 81 3.76 -1.58 -4.38
CA TYR A 81 3.07 -1.41 -5.66
C TYR A 81 4.03 -1.05 -6.80
N LEU A 82 4.88 -0.03 -6.61
CA LEU A 82 5.87 0.38 -7.61
C LEU A 82 6.85 -0.73 -7.91
N PHE A 83 7.30 -1.48 -6.90
CA PHE A 83 8.20 -2.61 -7.09
C PHE A 83 7.59 -3.69 -8.00
N ILE A 84 6.33 -4.09 -7.74
CA ILE A 84 5.62 -5.07 -8.57
C ILE A 84 5.37 -4.53 -9.98
N PHE A 85 4.96 -3.27 -10.10
CA PHE A 85 4.73 -2.62 -11.39
C PHE A 85 6.02 -2.56 -12.22
N THR A 86 7.12 -2.11 -11.63
CA THR A 86 8.44 -2.08 -12.28
C THR A 86 8.91 -3.49 -12.63
N PHE A 87 8.68 -4.48 -11.76
CA PHE A 87 9.00 -5.88 -12.05
C PHE A 87 8.21 -6.41 -13.25
N MET A 88 6.89 -6.18 -13.31
CA MET A 88 6.06 -6.55 -14.47
C MET A 88 6.46 -5.82 -15.74
N LEU A 89 6.82 -4.54 -15.67
CA LEU A 89 7.36 -3.77 -16.79
C LEU A 89 8.69 -4.34 -17.27
N ALA A 90 9.58 -4.72 -16.36
CA ALA A 90 10.85 -5.34 -16.72
C ALA A 90 10.61 -6.70 -17.40
N VAL A 91 9.74 -7.54 -16.84
CA VAL A 91 9.32 -8.82 -17.43
C VAL A 91 8.77 -8.62 -18.84
N SER A 92 7.89 -7.62 -19.06
CA SER A 92 7.28 -7.38 -20.37
C SER A 92 8.25 -6.81 -21.40
N ILE A 93 9.18 -5.92 -21.00
CA ILE A 93 10.19 -5.33 -21.90
C ILE A 93 11.27 -6.35 -22.26
N TYR A 94 11.75 -7.13 -21.30
CA TYR A 94 12.84 -8.08 -21.52
C TYR A 94 12.34 -9.47 -21.97
N GLY A 95 11.04 -9.66 -22.14
CA GLY A 95 10.44 -10.91 -22.64
C GLY A 95 10.74 -12.12 -21.76
N ILE A 96 11.08 -11.89 -20.48
CA ILE A 96 11.29 -12.97 -19.50
C ILE A 96 9.89 -13.46 -19.14
N SER A 97 9.37 -14.43 -19.90
CA SER A 97 8.15 -15.12 -19.48
C SER A 97 8.37 -15.71 -18.09
N PRO A 98 7.45 -15.53 -17.13
CA PRO A 98 7.50 -16.28 -15.88
C PRO A 98 7.47 -17.80 -16.13
#